data_AF-A0A1V0UWZ6-F1
#
_entry.id   AF-A0A1V0UWZ6-F1
#
_cell.length_a   1.000
_cell.length_b   1.000
_cell.length_c   1.000
_cell.angle_alpha   90.00
_cell.angle_beta   90.00
_cell.angle_gamma   90.00
#
_symmetry.space_group_name_H-M   'P 1'
#
loop_
_entity.id
_entity.type
_entity.pdbx_description
1 polymer ?
#
loop_
_entity_poly.entity_id
_entity_poly.type
_entity_poly.pdbx_seq_one_letter_code
_entity_poly.pdbx_strand_id
1 'polypeptide(L)'
;MAFHFIALGSAGGRRIAWHYASYGKLDKKTLRAFVAEAKGMLGIHRLSTPSISWQSVVDRDSYFDGVLVTQDMNEFLLRLV
;
A
#
# COMPACT_ATOMS: atom_id res chain seq x y z
N MET A 1 7.28 11.73 11.79
CA MET A 1 7.32 11.30 10.37
C MET A 1 6.69 9.93 10.26
N ALA A 2 5.73 9.78 9.34
CA ALA A 2 5.10 8.52 9.00
C ALA A 2 5.82 7.88 7.81
N PHE A 3 5.89 6.55 7.81
CA PHE A 3 6.41 5.76 6.70
C PHE A 3 5.30 4.92 6.13
N HIS A 4 5.21 4.87 4.80
CA HIS A 4 4.18 4.18 4.05
C HIS A 4 4.83 3.08 3.22
N PHE A 5 4.21 1.92 3.22
CA PHE A 5 4.44 0.83 2.29
C PHE A 5 3.17 0.62 1.48
N ILE A 6 3.29 0.74 0.18
CA ILE A 6 2.15 0.72 -0.74
C ILE A 6 2.44 -0.34 -1.78
N ALA A 7 1.61 -1.37 -1.82
CA ALA A 7 1.64 -2.35 -2.91
C ALA A 7 0.51 -2.04 -3.88
N LEU A 8 0.85 -1.88 -5.15
CA LEU A 8 -0.07 -1.54 -6.23
C LEU A 8 -0.39 -2.76 -7.08
N GLY A 9 -1.66 -2.86 -7.47
CA GLY A 9 -2.13 -3.82 -8.47
C GLY A 9 -3.30 -3.27 -9.27
N SER A 10 -3.86 -4.13 -10.13
CA SER A 10 -5.00 -3.81 -10.99
C SER A 10 -6.05 -4.91 -10.88
N ALA A 11 -7.29 -4.53 -10.66
CA ALA A 11 -8.44 -5.44 -10.59
C ALA A 11 -9.57 -4.87 -11.45
N GLY A 12 -9.95 -5.59 -12.51
CA GLY A 12 -11.00 -5.14 -13.43
C GLY A 12 -10.72 -3.77 -14.08
N GLY A 13 -9.45 -3.48 -14.40
CA GLY A 13 -9.03 -2.19 -14.98
C GLY A 13 -8.94 -1.02 -13.98
N ARG A 14 -9.24 -1.25 -12.70
CA ARG A 14 -9.12 -0.25 -11.64
C ARG A 14 -7.82 -0.44 -10.86
N ARG A 15 -7.12 0.66 -10.58
CA ARG A 15 -5.93 0.66 -9.72
C ARG A 15 -6.35 0.42 -8.28
N ILE A 16 -5.78 -0.60 -7.66
CA ILE A 16 -5.99 -0.94 -6.26
C ILE A 16 -4.67 -0.89 -5.49
N ALA A 17 -4.71 -0.61 -4.20
CA ALA A 17 -3.54 -0.60 -3.35
C ALA A 17 -3.80 -1.26 -2.00
N TRP A 18 -2.79 -1.98 -1.52
CA TRP A 18 -2.65 -2.28 -0.10
C TRP A 18 -1.77 -1.21 0.53
N HIS A 19 -2.26 -0.58 1.59
CA HIS A 19 -1.58 0.50 2.30
C HIS A 19 -1.29 0.10 3.74
N TYR A 20 0.00 0.01 4.06
CA TYR A 20 0.47 -0.16 5.43
C TYR A 20 1.32 1.05 5.82
N ALA A 21 1.02 1.67 6.97
CA ALA A 21 1.77 2.81 7.46
C ALA A 21 1.96 2.79 8.97
N SER A 22 3.04 3.42 9.41
CA SER A 22 3.39 3.54 10.83
C SER A 22 4.27 4.77 11.07
N TYR A 23 4.17 5.36 12.26
CA TYR A 23 5.09 6.40 12.70
C TYR A 23 6.46 5.80 13.07
N GLY A 24 7.53 6.48 12.67
CA GLY A 24 8.91 6.13 13.06
C GLY A 24 9.52 4.94 12.32
N LYS A 25 8.86 3.77 12.29
CA LYS A 25 9.32 2.60 11.52
C LYS A 25 8.16 1.70 11.11
N LEU A 26 8.33 1.04 9.96
CA LEU A 26 7.43 -0.02 9.48
C LEU A 26 7.75 -1.33 10.21
N ASP A 27 6.71 -2.10 10.56
CA ASP A 27 6.90 -3.42 11.13
C ASP A 27 7.40 -4.42 10.07
N LYS A 28 8.59 -4.98 10.32
CA LYS A 28 9.23 -5.90 9.37
C LYS A 28 8.50 -7.25 9.29
N LYS A 29 7.78 -7.67 10.34
CA LYS A 29 7.07 -8.95 10.35
C LYS A 29 5.84 -8.86 9.43
N THR A 30 5.06 -7.80 9.53
CA THR A 30 3.94 -7.50 8.63
C THR A 30 4.39 -7.43 7.18
N LEU A 31 5.46 -6.68 6.88
CA LEU A 31 5.96 -6.57 5.51
C LEU A 31 6.44 -7.91 4.93
N ARG A 32 7.11 -8.74 5.72
CA ARG A 32 7.55 -10.07 5.27
C ARG A 32 6.37 -11.00 5.02
N ALA A 33 5.36 -10.98 5.89
CA ALA A 33 4.14 -11.75 5.69
C ALA A 33 3.45 -11.35 4.38
N PHE A 34 3.31 -10.04 4.14
CA PHE A 34 2.74 -9.53 2.89
C PHE A 34 3.51 -10.01 1.64
N VAL A 35 4.84 -9.84 1.64
CA VAL A 35 5.66 -10.20 0.47
C VAL A 35 5.61 -11.71 0.18
N ALA A 36 5.53 -12.55 1.22
CA ALA A 36 5.40 -14.00 1.06
C ALA A 36 4.07 -14.37 0.36
N GLU A 37 2.98 -13.71 0.72
CA GLU A 37 1.65 -13.97 0.13
C GLU A 37 1.48 -13.35 -1.26
N ALA A 38 2.09 -12.19 -1.52
CA ALA A 38 1.91 -11.42 -2.75
C ALA A 38 2.56 -12.04 -4.02
N LYS A 39 3.31 -13.16 -3.89
CA LYS A 39 3.92 -13.94 -4.99
C LYS A 39 4.62 -13.13 -6.12
N GLY A 40 5.09 -11.92 -5.83
CA GLY A 40 6.04 -11.16 -6.66
C GLY A 40 5.48 -10.29 -7.80
N MET A 41 4.17 -10.20 -8.02
CA MET A 41 3.59 -9.51 -9.22
C MET A 41 3.13 -8.07 -8.99
N LEU A 42 3.71 -7.33 -8.04
CA LEU A 42 3.20 -6.01 -7.63
C LEU A 42 4.25 -4.91 -7.69
N GLY A 43 3.81 -3.70 -8.04
CA GLY A 43 4.61 -2.48 -7.87
C GLY A 43 4.62 -2.08 -6.40
N ILE A 44 5.81 -1.95 -5.80
CA ILE A 44 5.96 -1.57 -4.38
C ILE A 44 6.54 -0.16 -4.30
N HIS A 45 5.81 0.75 -3.63
CA HIS A 45 6.25 2.11 -3.33
C HIS A 45 6.49 2.28 -1.83
N ARG A 46 7.53 3.05 -1.50
CA ARG A 46 7.81 3.49 -0.14
C ARG A 46 8.04 4.99 -0.14
N LEU A 47 7.38 5.68 0.78
CA LEU A 47 7.50 7.12 0.95
C LEU A 47 7.21 7.52 2.39
N SER A 48 7.57 8.74 2.75
CA SER A 48 7.32 9.31 4.06
C SER A 48 6.46 10.56 3.96
N THR A 49 5.58 10.75 4.94
CA THR A 49 4.70 11.92 5.01
C THR A 49 4.53 12.38 6.47
N PRO A 50 3.91 13.55 6.70
CA PRO A 50 3.62 13.99 8.07
C PRO A 50 2.67 13.07 8.85
N SER A 51 1.79 12.30 8.20
CA SER A 51 0.75 11.49 8.85
C SER A 51 0.61 10.08 8.24
N ILE A 52 0.04 9.14 8.96
CA ILE A 52 -0.21 7.78 8.42
C ILE A 52 -1.40 7.71 7.45
N SER A 53 -2.12 8.81 7.21
CA SER A 53 -3.32 8.81 6.38
C SER A 53 -2.99 8.58 4.89
N TRP A 54 -3.94 8.01 4.15
CA TRP A 54 -3.83 7.92 2.70
C TRP A 54 -3.81 9.30 2.04
N GLN A 55 -4.59 10.27 2.57
CA GLN A 55 -4.62 11.61 2.01
C GLN A 55 -3.22 12.25 1.99
N SER A 56 -2.42 12.09 3.04
CA SER A 56 -1.03 12.58 3.04
C SER A 56 -0.13 11.93 1.99
N VAL A 57 -0.46 10.72 1.52
CA VAL A 57 0.20 10.08 0.37
C VAL A 57 -0.20 10.79 -0.93
N VAL A 58 -1.49 11.00 -1.14
CA VAL A 58 -2.04 11.67 -2.34
C VAL A 58 -1.56 13.12 -2.44
N ASP A 59 -1.54 13.85 -1.32
CA ASP A 59 -1.03 15.23 -1.24
C ASP A 59 0.46 15.30 -1.59
N ARG A 60 1.22 14.24 -1.28
CA ARG A 60 2.65 14.15 -1.61
C ARG A 60 2.89 13.75 -3.07
N ASP A 61 2.05 12.88 -3.62
CA ASP A 61 2.17 12.36 -4.98
C ASP A 61 0.78 12.06 -5.56
N SER A 62 0.35 12.90 -6.49
CA SER A 62 -0.96 12.81 -7.13
C SER A 62 -1.13 11.58 -8.01
N TYR A 63 -0.06 10.81 -8.28
CA TYR A 63 -0.19 9.50 -8.93
C TYR A 63 -1.18 8.58 -8.20
N PHE A 64 -1.22 8.67 -6.86
CA PHE A 64 -2.08 7.86 -6.00
C PHE A 64 -3.53 8.31 -5.96
N ASP A 65 -3.87 9.42 -6.61
CA ASP A 65 -5.25 9.86 -6.71
C ASP A 65 -6.11 8.87 -7.49
N GLY A 66 -7.33 8.65 -7.01
CA GLY A 66 -8.28 7.68 -7.57
C GLY A 66 -7.91 6.19 -7.38
N VAL A 67 -6.86 5.87 -6.61
CA VAL A 67 -6.52 4.49 -6.28
C VAL A 67 -7.43 3.97 -5.17
N LEU A 68 -8.02 2.79 -5.37
CA LEU A 68 -8.82 2.13 -4.34
C LEU A 68 -7.91 1.48 -3.30
N VAL A 69 -7.86 2.07 -2.12
CA VAL A 69 -6.98 1.66 -1.03
C VAL A 69 -7.70 0.74 -0.04
N THR A 70 -7.01 -0.31 0.42
CA THR A 70 -7.40 -1.08 1.60
C THR A 70 -6.19 -1.28 2.52
N GLN A 71 -6.45 -1.43 3.81
CA GLN A 71 -5.45 -1.81 4.81
C GLN A 71 -5.50 -3.32 5.09
N ASP A 72 -6.55 -4.01 4.63
CA ASP A 72 -6.70 -5.45 4.75
C ASP A 72 -5.92 -6.15 3.63
N MET A 73 -4.89 -6.89 4.03
CA MET A 73 -4.04 -7.65 3.12
C MET A 73 -4.82 -8.74 2.38
N ASN A 74 -5.72 -9.44 3.07
CA ASN A 74 -6.47 -10.55 2.47
C ASN A 74 -7.47 -10.01 1.44
N GLU A 75 -8.15 -8.91 1.78
CA GLU A 75 -9.04 -8.23 0.83
C GLU A 75 -8.29 -7.81 -0.44
N PHE A 76 -7.10 -7.23 -0.28
CA PHE A 76 -6.28 -6.83 -1.41
C PHE A 76 -5.85 -8.02 -2.27
N LEU A 77 -5.34 -9.09 -1.66
CA LEU A 77 -4.87 -10.28 -2.38
C LEU A 77 -6.01 -11.00 -3.12
N LEU A 78 -7.20 -11.08 -2.51
CA LEU A 78 -8.38 -11.67 -3.14
C LEU A 78 -8.84 -10.89 -4.38
N ARG A 79 -8.65 -9.57 -4.41
CA ARG A 79 -9.00 -8.73 -5.57
C ARG A 79 -8.00 -8.87 -6.74
N LEU A 80 -6.83 -9.45 -6.53
CA LEU A 80 -5.80 -9.63 -7.56
C LEU A 80 -5.94 -10.92 -8.37
N VAL A 81 -6.79 -11.84 -7.92
CA VAL A 81 -7.01 -13.17 -8.53
C VAL A 81 -8.16 -13.14 -9.53
#